data_AF-A0A0R0LZS2-F1
#
_entry.id   AF-A0A0R0LZS2-F1
#
_cell.length_a   1.000
_cell.length_b   1.000
_cell.length_c   1.000
_cell.angle_alpha   90.00
_cell.angle_beta   90.00
_cell.angle_gamma   90.00
#
_symmetry.space_group_name_H-M   'P 1'
#
loop_
_entity.id
_entity.type
_entity.pdbx_description
1 polymer ?
#
loop_
_entity_poly.entity_id
_entity_poly.type
_entity_poly.pdbx_seq_one_letter_code
_entity_poly.pdbx_strand_id
1 'polypeptide(L)'
;MESHFLLRELAEVANGDYKPHQNFSYKKYIVKLAKKNKDQVDYRTLSTSELLKSKKYNDEIGKELKTRSFLEIIDFFESIPPLKGELYYWNPKRKINDALSFLMSIFPEHEILEKMKIAKTRSLIFHSKGFKNFESMLGQRISLGDLNVLEQDLEYFSKYWTSKKGKLAAFNEYLIRHNVNIRHSRKTIDVEQRIITHPYWCDDFCSSDWSFIRLPASRTLEFALVDCFSFLEIQINNRIITVSFAQFKGLIEKDKKFETFWSTLNVKYDEEIELF
;
A
#
# COMPACT_ATOMS: atom_id res chain seq x y z
N MET A 1 -33.87 -37.28 0.02
CA MET A 1 -35.35 -37.38 0.07
C MET A 1 -36.01 -36.45 -0.96
N GLU A 2 -35.58 -35.19 -1.10
CA GLU A 2 -36.13 -34.23 -2.10
C GLU A 2 -35.87 -34.60 -3.57
N SER A 3 -34.75 -35.25 -3.91
CA SER A 3 -34.40 -35.59 -5.30
C SER A 3 -35.32 -36.63 -5.96
N HIS A 4 -35.90 -37.54 -5.16
CA HIS A 4 -36.74 -38.62 -5.67
C HIS A 4 -38.18 -38.16 -5.98
N PHE A 5 -38.66 -37.12 -5.28
CA PHE A 5 -39.93 -36.44 -5.58
C PHE A 5 -39.81 -35.59 -6.85
N LEU A 6 -38.65 -34.96 -7.07
CA LEU A 6 -38.42 -34.08 -8.21
C LEU A 6 -38.45 -34.82 -9.56
N LEU A 7 -37.85 -36.02 -9.61
CA LEU A 7 -37.84 -36.87 -10.81
C LEU A 7 -39.23 -37.39 -11.17
N ARG A 8 -40.07 -37.65 -10.16
CA ARG A 8 -41.45 -38.13 -10.34
C ARG A 8 -42.36 -37.03 -10.89
N GLU A 9 -42.29 -35.81 -10.35
CA GLU A 9 -43.06 -34.68 -10.87
C GLU A 9 -42.61 -34.25 -12.28
N LEU A 10 -41.32 -34.36 -12.61
CA LEU A 10 -40.83 -34.13 -13.97
C LEU A 10 -41.44 -35.11 -14.98
N ALA A 11 -41.61 -36.38 -14.59
CA ALA A 11 -42.27 -37.38 -15.43
C ALA A 11 -43.77 -37.09 -15.58
N GLU A 12 -44.45 -36.66 -14.52
CA GLU A 12 -45.88 -36.28 -14.55
C GLU A 12 -46.13 -35.03 -15.42
N VAL A 13 -45.21 -34.04 -15.39
CA VAL A 13 -45.26 -32.87 -16.29
C VAL A 13 -45.01 -33.28 -17.74
N ALA A 14 -44.04 -34.15 -18.00
CA ALA A 14 -43.75 -34.62 -19.37
C ALA A 14 -44.90 -35.43 -19.98
N ASN A 15 -45.66 -36.13 -19.15
CA ASN A 15 -46.82 -36.93 -19.56
C ASN A 15 -48.14 -36.12 -19.59
N GLY A 16 -48.14 -34.85 -19.18
CA GLY A 16 -49.33 -33.99 -19.19
C GLY A 16 -50.31 -34.19 -18.02
N ASP A 17 -49.97 -35.04 -17.05
CA ASP A 17 -50.84 -35.47 -15.95
C ASP A 17 -50.57 -34.74 -14.62
N TYR A 18 -49.81 -33.65 -14.66
CA TYR A 18 -49.35 -32.96 -13.45
C TYR A 18 -50.50 -32.34 -12.63
N LYS A 19 -50.66 -32.80 -11.38
CA LYS A 19 -51.53 -32.18 -10.37
C LYS A 19 -50.69 -31.59 -9.24
N PRO A 20 -50.76 -30.28 -8.97
CA PRO A 20 -49.91 -29.66 -7.95
C PRO A 20 -50.22 -30.19 -6.55
N HIS A 21 -49.20 -30.67 -5.84
CA HIS A 21 -49.31 -31.11 -4.45
C HIS A 21 -49.31 -29.92 -3.47
N GLN A 22 -49.95 -30.09 -2.31
CA GLN A 22 -50.17 -29.00 -1.35
C GLN A 22 -48.87 -28.35 -0.83
N ASN A 23 -47.77 -29.11 -0.70
CA ASN A 23 -46.54 -28.67 -0.04
C ASN A 23 -45.34 -28.44 -0.98
N PHE A 24 -45.45 -28.78 -2.27
CA PHE A 24 -44.42 -28.55 -3.26
C PHE A 24 -45.07 -28.40 -4.64
N SER A 25 -44.58 -27.46 -5.45
CA SER A 25 -44.93 -27.44 -6.86
C SER A 25 -43.69 -27.16 -7.68
N TYR A 26 -43.53 -27.88 -8.79
CA TYR A 26 -42.47 -27.62 -9.76
C TYR A 26 -42.38 -26.13 -10.15
N LYS A 27 -43.54 -25.46 -10.27
CA LYS A 27 -43.63 -24.01 -10.48
C LYS A 27 -42.99 -23.20 -9.33
N LYS A 28 -43.24 -23.55 -8.07
CA LYS A 28 -42.58 -22.93 -6.91
C LYS A 28 -41.07 -23.21 -6.90
N TYR A 29 -40.64 -24.41 -7.30
CA TYR A 29 -39.23 -24.77 -7.39
C TYR A 29 -38.50 -23.99 -8.49
N ILE A 30 -39.07 -23.89 -9.70
CA ILE A 30 -38.54 -23.06 -10.79
C ILE A 30 -38.48 -21.60 -10.35
N VAL A 31 -39.52 -21.06 -9.69
CA VAL A 31 -39.48 -19.68 -9.17
C VAL A 31 -38.39 -19.51 -8.11
N LYS A 32 -38.13 -20.52 -7.27
CA LYS A 32 -37.06 -20.51 -6.26
C LYS A 32 -35.67 -20.58 -6.89
N LEU A 33 -35.49 -21.40 -7.93
CA LEU A 33 -34.27 -21.47 -8.76
C LEU A 33 -34.02 -20.18 -9.53
N ALA A 34 -35.04 -19.62 -10.16
CA ALA A 34 -34.97 -18.35 -10.87
C ALA A 34 -34.64 -17.19 -9.92
N LYS A 35 -35.15 -17.22 -8.67
CA LYS A 35 -34.73 -16.28 -7.60
C LYS A 35 -33.27 -16.51 -7.19
N LYS A 36 -32.83 -17.75 -7.03
CA LYS A 36 -31.45 -18.10 -6.64
C LYS A 36 -30.43 -17.73 -7.73
N ASN A 37 -30.81 -17.86 -9.01
CA ASN A 37 -29.98 -17.45 -10.16
C ASN A 37 -30.02 -15.94 -10.38
N LYS A 38 -31.07 -15.23 -9.93
CA LYS A 38 -31.09 -13.76 -9.91
C LYS A 38 -30.03 -13.14 -8.99
N ASP A 39 -29.53 -13.90 -8.02
CA ASP A 39 -28.48 -13.46 -7.10
C ASP A 39 -27.06 -13.68 -7.68
N GLN A 40 -26.89 -14.45 -8.75
CA GLN A 40 -25.64 -14.57 -9.51
C GLN A 40 -25.70 -13.66 -10.74
N VAL A 41 -25.53 -12.36 -10.50
CA VAL A 41 -25.45 -11.37 -11.57
C VAL A 41 -24.03 -11.36 -12.11
N ASP A 42 -23.84 -11.65 -13.40
CA ASP A 42 -22.57 -11.38 -14.06
C ASP A 42 -22.46 -9.88 -14.34
N TYR A 43 -21.69 -9.19 -13.49
CA TYR A 43 -21.49 -7.75 -13.60
C TYR A 43 -20.73 -7.34 -14.86
N ARG A 44 -20.07 -8.26 -15.58
CA ARG A 44 -19.34 -7.95 -16.81
C ARG A 44 -20.25 -7.68 -18.01
N THR A 45 -21.50 -8.12 -17.94
CA THR A 45 -22.48 -7.98 -19.04
C THR A 45 -23.44 -6.81 -18.84
N LEU A 46 -23.39 -6.12 -17.70
CA LEU A 46 -24.29 -5.03 -17.37
C LEU A 46 -23.81 -3.70 -17.97
N SER A 47 -24.75 -2.85 -18.36
CA SER A 47 -24.42 -1.48 -18.76
C SER A 47 -23.86 -0.69 -17.57
N THR A 48 -23.00 0.29 -17.84
CA THR A 48 -22.46 1.21 -16.81
C THR A 48 -23.57 1.83 -15.95
N SER A 49 -24.72 2.12 -16.57
CA SER A 49 -25.88 2.71 -15.89
C SER A 49 -26.58 1.75 -14.90
N GLU A 50 -26.53 0.44 -15.14
CA GLU A 50 -27.09 -0.60 -14.28
C GLU A 50 -26.11 -1.00 -13.18
N LEU A 51 -24.82 -1.09 -13.52
CA LEU A 51 -23.74 -1.30 -12.57
C LEU A 51 -23.74 -0.23 -11.47
N LEU A 52 -23.81 1.04 -11.88
CA LEU A 52 -23.87 2.16 -10.95
C LEU A 52 -25.15 2.19 -10.09
N LYS A 53 -26.22 1.46 -10.44
CA LYS A 53 -27.46 1.35 -9.62
C LYS A 53 -27.42 0.16 -8.65
N SER A 54 -26.53 -0.81 -8.87
CA SER A 54 -26.46 -2.02 -8.06
C SER A 54 -25.70 -1.78 -6.76
N LYS A 55 -26.42 -1.80 -5.63
CA LYS A 55 -25.81 -1.75 -4.29
C LYS A 55 -24.81 -2.88 -4.09
N LYS A 56 -25.17 -4.09 -4.53
CA LYS A 56 -24.32 -5.29 -4.42
C LYS A 56 -23.02 -5.16 -5.22
N TYR A 57 -23.06 -4.54 -6.39
CA TYR A 57 -21.86 -4.28 -7.20
C TYR A 57 -20.92 -3.28 -6.49
N ASN A 58 -21.47 -2.20 -5.94
CA ASN A 58 -20.69 -1.23 -5.16
C ASN A 58 -20.07 -1.90 -3.91
N ASP A 59 -20.80 -2.80 -3.25
CA ASP A 59 -20.29 -3.55 -2.10
C ASP A 59 -19.15 -4.51 -2.51
N GLU A 60 -19.24 -5.14 -3.68
CA GLU A 60 -18.20 -6.02 -4.23
C GLU A 60 -16.94 -5.25 -4.63
N ILE A 61 -17.07 -4.13 -5.35
CA ILE A 61 -15.92 -3.25 -5.65
C ILE A 61 -15.31 -2.72 -4.35
N GLY A 62 -16.13 -2.31 -3.38
CA GLY A 62 -15.63 -1.83 -2.09
C GLY A 62 -14.79 -2.88 -1.36
N LYS A 63 -15.16 -4.16 -1.44
CA LYS A 63 -14.34 -5.27 -0.91
C LYS A 63 -13.05 -5.44 -1.69
N GLU A 64 -13.11 -5.40 -3.02
CA GLU A 64 -11.90 -5.52 -3.85
C GLU A 64 -10.92 -4.36 -3.59
N LEU A 65 -11.41 -3.12 -3.53
CA LEU A 65 -10.59 -1.94 -3.24
C LEU A 65 -9.87 -2.04 -1.89
N LYS A 66 -10.50 -2.65 -0.88
CA LYS A 66 -9.87 -2.89 0.43
C LYS A 66 -8.73 -3.91 0.38
N THR A 67 -8.68 -4.76 -0.64
CA THR A 67 -7.59 -5.74 -0.83
C THR A 67 -6.42 -5.19 -1.63
N ARG A 68 -6.62 -4.10 -2.38
CA ARG A 68 -5.58 -3.46 -3.17
C ARG A 68 -4.67 -2.62 -2.29
N SER A 69 -3.43 -2.46 -2.71
CA SER A 69 -2.52 -1.52 -2.05
C SER A 69 -3.01 -0.09 -2.30
N PHE A 70 -2.79 0.81 -1.33
CA PHE A 70 -3.22 2.19 -1.49
C PHE A 70 -2.45 2.93 -2.59
N LEU A 71 -1.20 2.52 -2.85
CA LEU A 71 -0.41 3.06 -3.97
C LEU A 71 -1.06 2.74 -5.33
N GLU A 72 -1.57 1.53 -5.54
CA GLU A 72 -2.31 1.20 -6.78
C GLU A 72 -3.57 2.06 -6.95
N ILE A 73 -4.22 2.42 -5.84
CA ILE A 73 -5.37 3.34 -5.87
C ILE A 73 -4.91 4.73 -6.28
N ILE A 74 -3.83 5.24 -5.69
CA ILE A 74 -3.27 6.54 -6.07
C ILE A 74 -2.86 6.55 -7.54
N ASP A 75 -2.16 5.52 -8.01
CA ASP A 75 -1.70 5.39 -9.40
C ASP A 75 -2.88 5.42 -10.38
N PHE A 76 -4.00 4.79 -10.01
CA PHE A 76 -5.24 4.91 -10.78
C PHE A 76 -5.70 6.36 -10.89
N PHE A 77 -5.81 7.10 -9.78
CA PHE A 77 -6.22 8.50 -9.82
C PHE A 77 -5.23 9.41 -10.56
N GLU A 78 -3.92 9.16 -10.44
CA GLU A 78 -2.88 9.86 -11.18
C GLU A 78 -2.94 9.60 -12.69
N SER A 79 -3.48 8.46 -13.11
CA SER A 79 -3.69 8.11 -14.52
C SER A 79 -4.93 8.78 -15.13
N ILE A 80 -5.86 9.27 -14.29
CA ILE A 80 -7.05 9.96 -14.76
C ILE A 80 -6.63 11.33 -15.30
N PRO A 81 -6.86 11.64 -16.58
CA PRO A 81 -6.55 12.97 -17.10
C PRO A 81 -7.32 14.03 -16.30
N PRO A 82 -6.72 15.21 -16.04
CA PRO A 82 -7.37 16.27 -15.28
C PRO A 82 -8.73 16.56 -15.91
N LEU A 83 -9.79 16.35 -15.14
CA LEU A 83 -11.17 16.47 -15.59
C LEU A 83 -11.45 17.93 -15.95
N LYS A 84 -11.18 18.32 -17.20
CA LYS A 84 -11.56 19.62 -17.74
C LYS A 84 -13.09 19.67 -17.84
N GLY A 85 -13.73 20.38 -16.92
CA GLY A 85 -15.18 20.57 -16.88
C GLY A 85 -15.90 19.45 -16.13
N GLU A 86 -16.33 19.77 -14.91
CA GLU A 86 -16.97 18.91 -13.90
C GLU A 86 -18.38 18.41 -14.28
N LEU A 87 -18.60 17.87 -15.48
CA LEU A 87 -19.94 17.44 -15.92
C LEU A 87 -20.11 15.92 -16.04
N TYR A 88 -19.04 15.12 -15.97
CA TYR A 88 -19.17 13.71 -16.37
C TYR A 88 -19.73 12.73 -15.34
N TYR A 89 -19.98 13.14 -14.09
CA TYR A 89 -20.55 12.23 -13.07
C TYR A 89 -21.53 12.89 -12.08
N TRP A 90 -21.92 14.15 -12.31
CA TRP A 90 -22.86 14.83 -11.41
C TRP A 90 -24.29 14.31 -11.60
N ASN A 91 -24.77 13.50 -10.64
CA ASN A 91 -26.17 13.18 -10.51
C ASN A 91 -26.70 13.76 -9.19
N PRO A 92 -27.50 14.84 -9.20
CA PRO A 92 -27.95 15.53 -7.98
C PRO A 92 -28.78 14.64 -7.03
N LYS A 93 -29.24 13.46 -7.48
CA LYS A 93 -29.98 12.50 -6.65
C LYS A 93 -29.09 11.46 -5.95
N ARG A 94 -27.77 11.50 -6.10
CA ARG A 94 -26.85 10.51 -5.54
C ARG A 94 -25.87 11.12 -4.53
N LYS A 95 -25.52 10.31 -3.52
CA LYS A 95 -24.53 10.62 -2.48
C LYS A 95 -23.09 10.34 -2.95
N ILE A 96 -22.93 9.53 -4.00
CA ILE A 96 -21.64 9.13 -4.58
C ILE A 96 -21.69 9.53 -6.06
N ASN A 97 -20.95 10.59 -6.39
CA ASN A 97 -21.05 11.29 -7.67
C ASN A 97 -19.75 11.25 -8.47
N ASP A 98 -18.73 10.52 -8.00
CA ASP A 98 -17.44 10.35 -8.68
C ASP A 98 -16.60 9.28 -7.95
N ALA A 99 -15.49 8.86 -8.58
CA ALA A 99 -14.60 7.82 -8.05
C ALA A 99 -13.99 8.19 -6.68
N LEU A 100 -13.66 9.45 -6.43
CA LEU A 100 -13.11 9.89 -5.14
C LEU A 100 -14.21 9.90 -4.06
N SER A 101 -15.45 10.27 -4.40
CA SER A 101 -16.60 10.18 -3.49
C SER A 101 -16.88 8.73 -3.10
N PHE A 102 -16.69 7.81 -4.04
CA PHE A 102 -16.82 6.38 -3.79
C PHE A 102 -15.71 5.88 -2.87
N LEU A 103 -14.46 6.28 -3.12
CA LEU A 103 -13.32 5.95 -2.26
C LEU A 103 -13.56 6.43 -0.81
N MET A 104 -13.99 7.67 -0.62
CA MET A 104 -14.32 8.26 0.69
C MET A 104 -15.54 7.62 1.36
N SER A 105 -16.38 6.89 0.61
CA SER A 105 -17.47 6.10 1.19
C SER A 105 -17.02 4.74 1.71
N ILE A 106 -15.88 4.24 1.22
CA ILE A 106 -15.31 2.93 1.57
C ILE A 106 -14.34 3.07 2.74
N PHE A 107 -13.51 4.11 2.70
CA PHE A 107 -12.49 4.42 3.69
C PHE A 107 -12.87 5.69 4.46
N PRO A 108 -12.89 5.65 5.81
CA PRO A 108 -13.01 6.85 6.61
C PRO A 108 -11.90 7.86 6.29
N GLU A 109 -12.18 9.14 6.51
CA GLU A 109 -11.23 10.23 6.24
C GLU A 109 -9.87 10.04 6.91
N HIS A 110 -9.85 9.67 8.20
CA HIS A 110 -8.60 9.44 8.94
C HIS A 110 -7.75 8.32 8.32
N GLU A 111 -8.37 7.25 7.82
CA GLU A 111 -7.67 6.13 7.20
C GLU A 111 -7.06 6.54 5.85
N ILE A 112 -7.76 7.39 5.09
CA ILE A 112 -7.24 7.96 3.84
C ILE A 112 -6.03 8.84 4.15
N LEU A 113 -6.12 9.72 5.15
CA LEU A 113 -5.03 10.61 5.56
C LEU A 113 -3.80 9.83 6.03
N GLU A 114 -3.99 8.78 6.83
CA GLU A 114 -2.89 7.91 7.30
C GLU A 114 -2.21 7.19 6.13
N LYS A 115 -2.97 6.57 5.24
CA LYS A 115 -2.40 5.90 4.06
C LYS A 115 -1.71 6.90 3.12
N MET A 116 -2.25 8.12 3.02
CA MET A 116 -1.65 9.18 2.23
C MET A 116 -0.34 9.69 2.84
N LYS A 117 -0.28 9.84 4.17
CA LYS A 117 0.95 10.16 4.92
C LYS A 117 2.04 9.15 4.60
N ILE A 118 1.73 7.86 4.71
CA ILE A 118 2.67 6.76 4.41
C ILE A 118 3.17 6.83 2.96
N ALA A 119 2.25 7.01 2.00
CA ALA A 119 2.60 7.10 0.58
C ALA A 119 3.47 8.33 0.28
N LYS A 120 3.09 9.51 0.79
CA LYS A 120 3.81 10.77 0.61
C LYS A 120 5.19 10.71 1.23
N THR A 121 5.33 10.25 2.46
CA THR A 121 6.62 10.08 3.13
C THR A 121 7.55 9.16 2.33
N ARG A 122 7.06 8.02 1.85
CA ARG A 122 7.85 7.14 0.96
C ARG A 122 8.29 7.86 -0.31
N SER A 123 7.37 8.59 -0.95
CA SER A 123 7.70 9.31 -2.18
C SER A 123 8.77 10.38 -1.97
N LEU A 124 8.71 11.08 -0.85
CA LEU A 124 9.65 12.13 -0.48
C LEU A 124 11.04 11.57 -0.16
N ILE A 125 11.11 10.42 0.51
CA ILE A 125 12.39 9.77 0.85
C ILE A 125 13.08 9.22 -0.40
N PHE A 126 12.34 8.50 -1.25
CA PHE A 126 12.89 7.85 -2.44
C PHE A 126 12.93 8.72 -3.69
N HIS A 127 12.55 10.00 -3.59
CA HIS A 127 12.44 10.92 -4.73
C HIS A 127 11.59 10.37 -5.88
N SER A 128 10.58 9.55 -5.55
CA SER A 128 9.67 9.05 -6.57
C SER A 128 8.76 10.18 -7.06
N LYS A 129 8.14 9.95 -8.22
CA LYS A 129 7.12 10.84 -8.75
C LYS A 129 6.01 11.02 -7.70
N GLY A 130 5.82 12.26 -7.24
CA GLY A 130 4.78 12.59 -6.26
C GLY A 130 3.37 12.49 -6.84
N PHE A 131 2.37 12.66 -5.98
CA PHE A 131 0.96 12.38 -6.26
C PHE A 131 0.12 13.67 -6.36
N LYS A 132 0.58 14.62 -7.17
CA LYS A 132 0.04 15.99 -7.21
C LYS A 132 -1.43 16.04 -7.63
N ASN A 133 -1.86 15.17 -8.56
CA ASN A 133 -3.23 15.19 -9.04
C ASN A 133 -4.17 14.65 -7.96
N PHE A 134 -3.81 13.52 -7.36
CA PHE A 134 -4.59 12.91 -6.29
C PHE A 134 -4.62 13.79 -5.04
N GLU A 135 -3.50 14.38 -4.63
CA GLU A 135 -3.44 15.37 -3.55
C GLU A 135 -4.35 16.56 -3.82
N SER A 136 -4.30 17.12 -5.03
CA SER A 136 -5.16 18.24 -5.41
C SER A 136 -6.63 17.87 -5.36
N MET A 137 -7.02 16.68 -5.84
CA MET A 137 -8.41 16.22 -5.80
C MET A 137 -8.88 15.99 -4.36
N LEU A 138 -8.02 15.43 -3.51
CA LEU A 138 -8.32 15.16 -2.11
C LEU A 138 -8.42 16.45 -1.29
N GLY A 139 -7.52 17.41 -1.53
CA GLY A 139 -7.49 18.71 -0.85
C GLY A 139 -8.68 19.62 -1.15
N GLN A 140 -9.44 19.35 -2.21
CA GLN A 140 -10.73 20.00 -2.46
C GLN A 140 -11.84 19.55 -1.51
N ARG A 141 -11.65 18.43 -0.79
CA ARG A 141 -12.69 17.76 0.00
C ARG A 141 -12.36 17.63 1.47
N ILE A 142 -11.09 17.41 1.80
CA ILE A 142 -10.61 17.24 3.17
C ILE A 142 -9.37 18.10 3.41
N SER A 143 -9.12 18.42 4.68
CA SER A 143 -7.93 19.19 5.07
C SER A 143 -6.68 18.30 5.00
N LEU A 144 -5.66 18.75 4.25
CA LEU A 144 -4.37 18.08 4.14
C LEU A 144 -3.28 18.74 5.00
N GLY A 145 -3.66 19.54 6.02
CA GLY A 145 -2.74 20.38 6.79
C GLY A 145 -1.50 19.66 7.30
N ASP A 146 -1.68 18.49 7.92
CA ASP A 146 -0.58 17.70 8.48
C ASP A 146 0.34 17.11 7.41
N LEU A 147 -0.18 16.84 6.21
CA LEU A 147 0.61 16.34 5.08
C LEU A 147 1.48 17.43 4.45
N ASN A 148 1.07 18.70 4.55
CA ASN A 148 1.86 19.83 4.05
C ASN A 148 3.11 20.07 4.91
N VAL A 149 3.08 19.69 6.19
CA VAL A 149 4.24 19.78 7.08
C VAL A 149 5.41 18.95 6.55
N LEU A 150 5.14 17.81 5.89
CA LEU A 150 6.18 16.96 5.30
C LEU A 150 7.00 17.70 4.24
N GLU A 151 6.36 18.49 3.39
CA GLU A 151 7.05 19.28 2.35
C GLU A 151 7.75 20.48 2.96
N GLN A 152 7.11 21.16 3.91
CA GLN A 152 7.70 22.28 4.64
C GLN A 152 8.95 21.87 5.40
N ASP A 153 8.95 20.69 6.01
CA ASP A 153 10.13 20.11 6.67
C ASP A 153 11.28 19.96 5.69
N LEU A 154 11.03 19.39 4.51
CA LEU A 154 12.10 19.21 3.52
C LEU A 154 12.64 20.54 3.03
N GLU A 155 11.76 21.51 2.74
CA GLU A 155 12.17 22.84 2.34
C GLU A 155 12.99 23.53 3.44
N TYR A 156 12.46 23.54 4.67
CA TYR A 156 13.08 24.21 5.80
C TYR A 156 14.40 23.57 6.22
N PHE A 157 14.47 22.23 6.27
CA PHE A 157 15.65 21.50 6.71
C PHE A 157 16.66 21.24 5.60
N SER A 158 16.32 21.50 4.32
CA SER A 158 17.24 21.33 3.18
C SER A 158 18.61 21.99 3.41
N LYS A 159 18.62 23.18 4.03
CA LYS A 159 19.84 23.93 4.38
C LYS A 159 20.74 23.25 5.42
N TYR A 160 20.22 22.26 6.15
CA TYR A 160 20.95 21.48 7.15
C TYR A 160 21.24 20.06 6.69
N TRP A 161 20.82 19.67 5.48
CA TRP A 161 21.17 18.37 4.93
C TRP A 161 22.67 18.28 4.75
N THR A 162 23.25 17.14 5.12
CA THR A 162 24.67 16.91 4.91
C THR A 162 24.88 15.71 4.02
N SER A 163 25.76 15.86 3.03
CA SER A 163 26.27 14.76 2.23
C SER A 163 27.74 14.58 2.56
N LYS A 164 28.11 13.36 2.98
CA LYS A 164 29.50 12.98 3.23
C LYS A 164 29.86 11.87 2.27
N LYS A 165 30.84 12.13 1.42
CA LYS A 165 31.44 11.13 0.54
C LYS A 165 32.78 10.71 1.12
N GLY A 166 32.98 9.42 1.34
CA GLY A 166 34.28 8.94 1.77
C GLY A 166 34.24 7.70 2.65
N LYS A 167 35.41 7.28 3.11
CA LYS A 167 35.52 6.20 4.08
C LYS A 167 34.99 6.66 5.43
N LEU A 168 34.00 5.95 5.96
CA LEU A 168 33.53 6.13 7.34
C LEU A 168 34.18 5.04 8.21
N ALA A 169 35.24 5.40 8.93
CA ALA A 169 35.96 4.47 9.82
C ALA A 169 35.00 3.78 10.80
N ALA A 170 34.07 4.54 11.38
CA ALA A 170 33.06 4.01 12.29
C ALA A 170 32.09 2.99 11.65
N PHE A 171 31.82 3.09 10.34
CA PHE A 171 31.02 2.08 9.63
C PHE A 171 31.81 0.79 9.46
N ASN A 172 33.08 0.88 9.08
CA ASN A 172 33.96 -0.29 8.99
C ASN A 172 34.14 -0.95 10.37
N GLU A 173 34.31 -0.17 11.43
CA GLU A 173 34.35 -0.68 12.79
C GLU A 173 33.05 -1.40 13.18
N TYR A 174 31.90 -0.84 12.81
CA TYR A 174 30.61 -1.49 13.02
C TYR A 174 30.54 -2.85 12.33
N LEU A 175 30.93 -2.93 11.06
CA LEU A 175 30.95 -4.17 10.29
C LEU A 175 31.91 -5.23 10.87
N ILE A 176 33.11 -4.80 11.28
CA ILE A 176 34.12 -5.68 11.89
C ILE A 176 33.57 -6.27 13.21
N ARG A 177 32.89 -5.47 14.04
CA ARG A 177 32.27 -5.94 15.29
C ARG A 177 31.23 -7.04 15.06
N HIS A 178 30.64 -7.11 13.87
CA HIS A 178 29.65 -8.11 13.50
C HIS A 178 30.22 -9.21 12.59
N ASN A 179 31.54 -9.40 12.57
CA ASN A 179 32.24 -10.45 11.81
C ASN A 179 31.99 -10.40 10.30
N VAL A 180 31.71 -9.23 9.73
CA VAL A 180 31.60 -9.06 8.28
C VAL A 180 32.99 -8.97 7.67
N ASN A 181 33.28 -9.77 6.65
CA ASN A 181 34.57 -9.76 5.98
C ASN A 181 34.64 -8.57 5.00
N ILE A 182 35.49 -7.60 5.31
CA ILE A 182 35.68 -6.40 4.49
C ILE A 182 36.99 -6.57 3.71
N ARG A 183 36.88 -6.79 2.40
CA ARG A 183 38.06 -6.72 1.54
C ARG A 183 38.53 -5.26 1.56
N HIS A 184 39.84 -5.03 1.79
CA HIS A 184 40.43 -3.71 2.07
C HIS A 184 40.37 -2.71 0.89
N SER A 185 39.44 -2.88 -0.04
CA SER A 185 39.19 -1.94 -1.11
C SER A 185 38.85 -0.56 -0.52
N ARG A 186 39.23 0.49 -1.24
CA ARG A 186 39.00 1.87 -0.82
C ARG A 186 37.53 2.25 -1.04
N LYS A 187 36.58 1.53 -0.44
CA LYS A 187 35.16 1.87 -0.59
C LYS A 187 34.84 3.17 0.14
N THR A 188 34.33 4.12 -0.62
CA THR A 188 33.68 5.31 -0.11
C THR A 188 32.22 4.97 0.11
N ILE A 189 31.69 5.34 1.27
CA ILE A 189 30.26 5.29 1.54
C ILE A 189 29.79 6.72 1.41
N ASP A 190 28.79 6.89 0.57
CA ASP A 190 28.11 8.17 0.41
C ASP A 190 26.94 8.17 1.39
N VAL A 191 27.03 9.02 2.41
CA VAL A 191 25.98 9.19 3.41
C VAL A 191 25.28 10.50 3.14
N GLU A 192 23.97 10.41 2.99
CA GLU A 192 23.09 11.57 2.96
C GLU A 192 22.27 11.61 4.26
N GLN A 193 22.38 12.70 5.00
CA GLN A 193 21.65 12.95 6.23
C GLN A 193 20.57 14.00 5.98
N ARG A 194 19.34 13.67 6.36
CA ARG A 194 18.19 14.57 6.30
C ARG A 194 17.59 14.72 7.70
N ILE A 195 17.06 15.90 7.97
CA ILE A 195 16.38 16.22 9.23
C ILE A 195 14.89 16.35 8.91
N ILE A 196 14.09 15.72 9.77
CA ILE A 196 12.62 15.68 9.70
C ILE A 196 12.04 15.87 11.10
N THR A 197 10.80 16.30 11.22
CA THR A 197 10.10 16.36 12.50
C THR A 197 9.41 15.02 12.80
N HIS A 198 9.87 14.32 13.84
CA HIS A 198 9.39 12.97 14.14
C HIS A 198 7.86 12.80 14.16
N PRO A 199 7.05 13.65 14.85
CA PRO A 199 5.60 13.43 14.98
C PRO A 199 4.82 13.44 13.65
N TYR A 200 5.32 14.19 12.66
CA TYR A 200 4.66 14.30 11.37
C TYR A 200 5.09 13.22 10.39
N TRP A 201 6.20 12.52 10.67
CA TRP A 201 6.74 11.49 9.78
C TRP A 201 6.50 10.08 10.31
N CYS A 202 6.60 9.89 11.63
CA CYS A 202 6.52 8.60 12.30
C CYS A 202 5.35 8.57 13.27
N ASP A 203 4.57 7.48 13.26
CA ASP A 203 3.49 7.28 14.23
C ASP A 203 4.01 6.66 15.54
N ASP A 204 5.09 5.86 15.45
CA ASP A 204 5.75 5.21 16.58
C ASP A 204 7.18 5.72 16.80
N PHE A 205 7.67 5.61 18.03
CA PHE A 205 9.06 5.89 18.36
C PHE A 205 9.98 4.85 17.70
N CYS A 206 10.73 5.29 16.69
CA CYS A 206 11.61 4.43 15.90
C CYS A 206 13.04 4.96 15.90
N SER A 207 13.67 4.96 17.08
CA SER A 207 15.08 5.32 17.22
C SER A 207 16.01 4.18 16.86
N SER A 208 17.20 4.53 16.38
CA SER A 208 18.24 3.55 16.08
C SER A 208 19.58 3.93 16.69
N ASP A 209 20.34 2.91 17.11
CA ASP A 209 21.61 3.07 17.83
C ASP A 209 22.83 3.11 16.88
N TRP A 210 22.64 3.50 15.61
CA TRP A 210 23.72 3.52 14.62
C TRP A 210 24.76 4.60 14.93
N SER A 211 25.76 4.22 15.73
CA SER A 211 26.76 5.11 16.32
C SER A 211 27.71 5.77 15.31
N PHE A 212 27.73 5.35 14.04
CA PHE A 212 28.62 5.90 13.02
C PHE A 212 28.09 7.18 12.36
N ILE A 213 26.82 7.52 12.56
CA ILE A 213 26.20 8.72 12.00
C ILE A 213 26.30 9.85 13.02
N ARG A 214 27.08 10.90 12.69
CA ARG A 214 27.20 12.07 13.57
C ARG A 214 25.92 12.90 13.50
N LEU A 215 25.23 13.04 14.63
CA LEU A 215 24.06 13.90 14.77
C LEU A 215 24.46 15.38 14.91
N PRO A 216 23.60 16.32 14.47
CA PRO A 216 23.77 17.74 14.76
C PRO A 216 23.78 17.98 16.28
N ALA A 217 24.55 18.97 16.71
CA ALA A 217 24.52 19.44 18.09
C ALA A 217 23.68 20.71 18.16
N SER A 218 22.64 20.69 19.01
CA SER A 218 21.85 21.88 19.36
C SER A 218 21.64 21.90 20.87
N ARG A 219 21.52 23.10 21.45
CA ARG A 219 21.22 23.27 22.88
C ARG A 219 19.72 23.16 23.19
N THR A 220 18.87 23.23 22.17
CA THR A 220 17.41 23.34 22.32
C THR A 220 16.64 22.25 21.59
N LEU A 221 17.33 21.41 20.80
CA LEU A 221 16.72 20.37 19.99
C LEU A 221 17.42 19.05 20.26
N GLU A 222 16.62 18.01 20.41
CA GLU A 222 17.07 16.63 20.48
C GLU A 222 17.01 16.01 19.09
N PHE A 223 18.09 15.35 18.71
CA PHE A 223 18.18 14.62 17.45
C PHE A 223 18.31 13.13 17.75
N ALA A 224 17.60 12.31 16.97
CA ALA A 224 17.71 10.87 16.98
C ALA A 224 17.76 10.35 15.54
N LEU A 225 18.42 9.22 15.33
CA LEU A 225 18.37 8.51 14.05
C LEU A 225 17.08 7.72 13.98
N VAL A 226 16.35 7.90 12.88
CA VAL A 226 15.03 7.29 12.68
C VAL A 226 15.18 6.04 11.81
N ASP A 227 15.08 4.86 12.40
CA ASP A 227 15.36 3.59 11.70
C ASP A 227 14.36 3.32 10.56
N CYS A 228 13.09 3.67 10.78
CA CYS A 228 12.00 3.46 9.81
C CYS A 228 12.20 4.23 8.50
N PHE A 229 13.01 5.29 8.51
CA PHE A 229 13.31 6.11 7.34
C PHE A 229 14.80 6.16 7.01
N SER A 230 15.56 5.16 7.47
CA SER A 230 16.97 5.00 7.14
C SER A 230 17.14 3.84 6.16
N PHE A 231 17.76 4.13 5.00
CA PHE A 231 17.90 3.19 3.89
C PHE A 231 19.33 3.14 3.36
N LEU A 232 19.71 1.97 2.87
CA LEU A 232 21.00 1.70 2.22
C LEU A 232 20.76 1.23 0.80
N GLU A 233 21.52 1.77 -0.14
CA GLU A 233 21.68 1.17 -1.45
C GLU A 233 22.86 0.22 -1.41
N ILE A 234 22.60 -1.06 -1.65
CA ILE A 234 23.62 -2.11 -1.67
C ILE A 234 23.61 -2.82 -3.02
N GLN A 235 24.79 -3.24 -3.46
CA GLN A 235 24.95 -4.00 -4.70
C GLN A 235 25.01 -5.50 -4.39
N ILE A 236 24.09 -6.27 -4.96
CA ILE A 236 24.01 -7.73 -4.85
C ILE A 236 23.94 -8.31 -6.26
N ASN A 237 24.87 -9.19 -6.63
CA ASN A 237 24.85 -9.90 -7.92
C ASN A 237 24.60 -8.98 -9.13
N ASN A 238 25.30 -7.83 -9.18
CA ASN A 238 25.17 -6.76 -10.19
C ASN A 238 23.84 -5.99 -10.21
N ARG A 239 23.04 -6.09 -9.15
CA ARG A 239 21.81 -5.31 -8.97
C ARG A 239 21.98 -4.37 -7.79
N ILE A 240 21.60 -3.11 -7.96
CA ILE A 240 21.47 -2.17 -6.84
C ILE A 240 20.08 -2.37 -6.26
N ILE A 241 20.04 -2.62 -4.96
CA ILE A 241 18.80 -2.73 -4.22
C ILE A 241 18.81 -1.74 -3.06
N THR A 242 17.66 -1.15 -2.80
CA THR A 242 17.46 -0.29 -1.62
C THR A 242 16.85 -1.13 -0.51
N VAL A 243 17.51 -1.17 0.64
CA VAL A 243 17.07 -1.91 1.82
C VAL A 243 16.98 -0.99 3.02
N SER A 244 16.08 -1.27 3.95
CA SER A 244 16.07 -0.53 5.22
C SER A 244 17.28 -0.89 6.07
N PHE A 245 17.66 0.03 6.96
CA PHE A 245 18.70 -0.24 7.95
C PHE A 245 18.37 -1.47 8.80
N ALA A 246 17.10 -1.66 9.20
CA ALA A 246 16.66 -2.85 9.91
C ALA A 246 16.88 -4.14 9.12
N GLN A 247 16.58 -4.14 7.81
CA GLN A 247 16.83 -5.29 6.94
C GLN A 247 18.34 -5.58 6.84
N PHE A 248 19.15 -4.54 6.65
CA PHE A 248 20.60 -4.66 6.55
C PHE A 248 21.24 -5.16 7.86
N LYS A 249 20.80 -4.63 9.01
CA LYS A 249 21.18 -5.13 10.33
C LYS A 249 20.80 -6.59 10.49
N GLY A 250 19.57 -6.96 10.11
CA GLY A 250 19.10 -8.34 10.12
C GLY A 250 19.94 -9.28 9.26
N LEU A 251 20.47 -8.79 8.12
CA LEU A 251 21.40 -9.56 7.29
C LEU A 251 22.71 -9.82 8.04
N ILE A 252 23.30 -8.76 8.59
CA ILE A 252 24.58 -8.81 9.31
C ILE A 252 24.50 -9.71 10.55
N GLU A 253 23.41 -9.58 11.32
CA GLU A 253 23.18 -10.33 12.56
C GLU A 253 22.58 -11.72 12.30
N LYS A 254 22.28 -12.06 11.05
CA LYS A 254 21.60 -13.31 10.64
C LYS A 254 20.26 -13.52 11.39
N ASP A 255 19.50 -12.44 11.55
CA ASP A 255 18.18 -12.46 12.20
C ASP A 255 17.16 -13.18 11.31
N LYS A 256 16.64 -14.31 11.80
CA LYS A 256 15.65 -15.16 11.11
C LYS A 256 14.39 -14.40 10.69
N LYS A 257 14.04 -13.30 11.36
CA LYS A 257 12.91 -12.45 10.97
C LYS A 257 13.01 -11.95 9.52
N PHE A 258 14.24 -11.72 9.03
CA PHE A 258 14.49 -11.19 7.69
C PHE A 258 14.97 -12.26 6.69
N GLU A 259 15.08 -13.53 7.10
CA GLU A 259 15.61 -14.62 6.26
C GLU A 259 14.80 -14.79 4.97
N THR A 260 13.48 -14.75 5.06
CA THR A 260 12.59 -14.84 3.89
C THR A 260 12.81 -13.69 2.91
N PHE A 261 13.04 -12.47 3.41
CA PHE A 261 13.33 -11.31 2.57
C PHE A 261 14.66 -11.46 1.84
N TRP A 262 15.71 -11.92 2.52
CA TRP A 262 17.02 -12.10 1.90
C TRP A 262 17.05 -13.29 0.93
N SER A 263 16.30 -14.35 1.24
CA SER A 263 16.18 -15.53 0.37
C SER A 263 15.54 -15.19 -0.98
N THR A 264 14.57 -14.26 -1.03
CA THR A 264 13.98 -13.83 -2.33
C THR A 264 14.97 -13.03 -3.19
N LEU A 265 16.02 -12.50 -2.58
CA LEU A 265 17.12 -11.82 -3.25
C LEU A 265 18.30 -12.76 -3.57
N ASN A 266 18.12 -14.08 -3.37
CA ASN A 266 19.16 -15.11 -3.49
C ASN A 266 20.36 -14.86 -2.57
N VAL A 267 20.13 -14.33 -1.37
CA VAL A 267 21.14 -14.19 -0.32
C VAL A 267 20.79 -15.13 0.80
N LYS A 268 21.72 -16.01 1.17
CA LYS A 268 21.53 -16.96 2.26
C LYS A 268 22.40 -16.63 3.46
N TYR A 269 21.92 -16.94 4.65
CA TYR A 269 22.63 -16.63 5.90
C TYR A 269 23.81 -17.56 6.21
N ASP A 270 23.90 -18.71 5.53
CA ASP A 270 25.02 -19.64 5.63
C ASP A 270 26.26 -19.16 4.83
N GLU A 271 26.08 -18.21 3.90
CA GLU A 271 27.16 -17.60 3.14
C GLU A 271 27.93 -16.56 3.98
N GLU A 272 29.25 -16.46 3.80
CA GLU A 272 30.02 -15.36 4.34
C GLU A 272 29.65 -14.07 3.61
N ILE A 273 29.25 -13.04 4.36
CA ILE A 273 28.97 -11.72 3.79
C ILE A 273 30.31 -11.05 3.51
N GLU A 274 30.72 -11.04 2.25
CA GLU A 274 31.83 -10.23 1.78
C GLU A 274 31.32 -8.89 1.26
N LEU A 275 31.73 -7.81 1.92
CA LEU A 275 31.55 -6.47 1.38
C LEU A 275 32.80 -6.11 0.59
N PHE A 276 32.63 -6.10 -0.74
CA PHE A 276 33.65 -5.62 -1.68
C PHE A 276 33.90 -4.14 -1.48
#